data_AF-A0AAV9FBQ2-F1
#
_entry.id   AF-A0AAV9FBQ2-F1
#
_cell.length_a   1.000
_cell.length_b   1.000
_cell.length_c   1.000
_cell.angle_alpha   90.00
_cell.angle_beta   90.00
_cell.angle_gamma   90.00
#
_symmetry.space_group_name_H-M   'P 1'
#
loop_
_entity.id
_entity.type
_entity.pdbx_description
1 polymer ?
#
loop_
_entity_poly.entity_id
_entity_poly.type
_entity_poly.pdbx_seq_one_letter_code
_entity_poly.pdbx_strand_id
1 'polypeptide(L)'
;MFLTDSNDEPLAEALGFVFKAASQCCHLPQAIRAVRVRLKSLGPEVSPCVLDVLSKTVSAQADVAGSFLRDIDSDSEMDINCLTTHCGCFGDTEDGLSNGVHVGNEQVFSRGRQMSDVYILIEMMYIPGLFVEVSQVFERAVSRGVIGVEIVALALQRRHAQRLRINSGSVTDDPQNNPVTVNEKADSLSVPEDDSVIVLTLAEEMSLSRDPRVQDFVRMLYSLLFKMYDEENYRGRLLKGLVDRATSTIENCREADLDLDILIFLVREEAELARPVLCMMREVAELANVDRAALWHQLSVIEAENIRSQEERQAEISTFASEKATLLQRLTDSEATTGRLKSELKAEMDHFAREKKELSEHLLEVENQVEWFRLEKDDEIAKFSVEKSVLQDRLHDAEAQILQLKSRKRDELKKVVKEKNALAERLKNAEAARKRFDEELKRYATEKVTREEVRQSLEDEVRRLTQTVGQTEGEKREKEEQVARCEAYIDGMEAKLQACQQYIHTLEASFQEEMSRHAPLYGAGLEALSMKELETLSRIHEDGLRQIHTLQQQKGANNPLVTGHSLPNSHGLYTTVPPMAIGLPSPIIPNGVGIHGNGHVNGAVGPWFNPS
;
A
#
# COMPACT_ATOMS: atom_id res chain seq x y z
N MET A 1 71.72 -89.38 69.21
CA MET A 1 72.16 -90.33 70.26
C MET A 1 72.26 -89.68 71.63
N PHE A 2 72.71 -88.43 71.78
CA PHE A 2 72.89 -87.74 73.08
C PHE A 2 71.61 -87.34 73.88
N LEU A 3 70.42 -87.86 73.57
CA LEU A 3 69.15 -87.39 74.17
C LEU A 3 68.34 -88.49 74.89
N THR A 4 68.85 -89.71 75.01
CA THR A 4 68.05 -90.88 75.47
C THR A 4 67.88 -91.00 76.98
N ASP A 5 68.76 -90.36 77.76
CA ASP A 5 68.98 -90.74 79.17
C ASP A 5 68.59 -89.63 80.18
N SER A 6 68.24 -88.43 79.72
CA SER A 6 67.85 -87.28 80.55
C SER A 6 66.39 -86.83 80.33
N ASN A 7 65.77 -86.28 81.37
CA ASN A 7 64.40 -85.72 81.34
C ASN A 7 64.31 -84.30 81.94
N ASP A 8 65.22 -83.93 82.84
CA ASP A 8 65.20 -82.65 83.56
C ASP A 8 66.16 -81.62 82.93
N GLU A 9 66.80 -80.80 83.78
CA GLU A 9 67.69 -79.68 83.39
C GLU A 9 68.72 -80.02 82.28
N PRO A 10 69.41 -81.18 82.27
CA PRO A 10 70.34 -81.53 81.18
C PRO A 10 69.66 -81.77 79.83
N LEU A 11 68.36 -82.11 79.79
CA LEU A 11 67.58 -82.15 78.55
C LEU A 11 67.21 -80.72 78.12
N ALA A 12 66.81 -79.86 79.06
CA ALA A 12 66.44 -78.48 78.79
C ALA A 12 67.62 -77.66 78.21
N GLU A 13 68.82 -77.75 78.80
CA GLU A 13 70.04 -77.14 78.25
C GLU A 13 70.36 -77.67 76.84
N ALA A 14 70.25 -78.98 76.65
CA ALA A 14 70.50 -79.61 75.36
C ALA A 14 69.53 -79.12 74.27
N LEU A 15 68.25 -78.87 74.58
CA LEU A 15 67.30 -78.29 73.62
C LEU A 15 67.76 -76.91 73.15
N GLY A 16 68.09 -76.02 74.09
CA GLY A 16 68.52 -74.65 73.77
C GLY A 16 69.79 -74.61 72.92
N PHE A 17 70.75 -75.50 73.18
CA PHE A 17 71.95 -75.64 72.35
C PHE A 17 71.64 -76.25 70.98
N VAL A 18 70.87 -77.33 70.93
CA VAL A 18 70.56 -78.07 69.69
C VAL A 18 69.79 -77.20 68.69
N PHE A 19 68.77 -76.46 69.11
CA PHE A 19 68.04 -75.58 68.19
C PHE A 19 68.91 -74.43 67.67
N LYS A 20 69.70 -73.79 68.55
CA LYS A 20 70.61 -72.70 68.20
C LYS A 20 71.72 -73.14 67.23
N ALA A 21 72.22 -74.36 67.35
CA ALA A 21 73.18 -74.93 66.40
C ALA A 21 72.51 -75.36 65.09
N ALA A 22 71.29 -75.91 65.15
CA ALA A 22 70.59 -76.44 63.99
C ALA A 22 70.04 -75.36 63.05
N SER A 23 69.60 -74.21 63.57
CA SER A 23 69.23 -73.04 62.76
C SER A 23 70.46 -72.45 62.04
N GLN A 24 71.60 -72.33 62.73
CA GLN A 24 72.87 -71.87 62.14
C GLN A 24 73.41 -72.81 61.04
N CYS A 25 73.13 -74.11 61.12
CA CYS A 25 73.60 -75.13 60.17
C CYS A 25 72.52 -75.63 59.19
N CYS A 26 71.38 -74.94 59.08
CA CYS A 26 70.25 -75.31 58.20
C CYS A 26 69.69 -76.74 58.39
N HIS A 27 69.93 -77.37 59.55
CA HIS A 27 69.49 -78.72 59.92
C HIS A 27 68.34 -78.72 60.95
N LEU A 28 67.62 -77.60 61.03
CA LEU A 28 66.55 -77.37 62.00
C LEU A 28 65.42 -78.42 61.94
N PRO A 29 64.92 -78.88 60.77
CA PRO A 29 63.90 -79.93 60.73
C PRO A 29 64.38 -81.27 61.33
N GLN A 30 65.63 -81.64 61.09
CA GLN A 30 66.21 -82.89 61.64
C GLN A 30 66.39 -82.80 63.16
N ALA A 31 66.80 -81.62 63.67
CA ALA A 31 66.92 -81.37 65.10
C ALA A 31 65.56 -81.40 65.80
N ILE A 32 64.56 -80.74 65.23
CA ILE A 32 63.17 -80.73 65.73
C ILE A 32 62.60 -82.15 65.78
N ARG A 33 62.73 -82.93 64.70
CA ARG A 33 62.26 -84.33 64.71
C ARG A 33 62.96 -85.17 65.78
N ALA A 34 64.27 -85.01 65.98
CA ALA A 34 65.02 -85.74 67.01
C ALA A 34 64.58 -85.35 68.43
N VAL A 35 64.31 -84.06 68.69
CA VAL A 35 63.77 -83.59 69.97
C VAL A 35 62.34 -84.09 70.17
N ARG A 36 61.48 -83.96 69.16
CA ARG A 36 60.08 -84.36 69.22
C ARG A 36 59.92 -85.86 69.46
N VAL A 37 60.72 -86.71 68.82
CA VAL A 37 60.78 -88.16 69.12
C VAL A 37 61.17 -88.41 70.59
N ARG A 38 62.09 -87.63 71.17
CA ARG A 38 62.38 -87.72 72.61
C ARG A 38 61.18 -87.30 73.47
N LEU A 39 60.56 -86.15 73.19
CA LEU A 39 59.37 -85.69 73.92
C LEU A 39 58.20 -86.68 73.81
N LYS A 40 58.00 -87.33 72.66
CA LYS A 40 57.02 -88.42 72.48
C LYS A 40 57.36 -89.70 73.25
N SER A 41 58.65 -90.01 73.42
CA SER A 41 59.09 -91.16 74.21
C SER A 41 58.90 -90.97 75.73
N LEU A 42 58.92 -89.71 76.19
CA LEU A 42 58.62 -89.33 77.56
C LEU A 42 57.10 -89.16 77.78
N GLY A 43 56.35 -88.75 76.75
CA GLY A 43 54.90 -88.62 76.78
C GLY A 43 54.43 -87.69 77.90
N PRO A 44 53.67 -88.16 78.90
CA PRO A 44 53.26 -87.32 80.03
C PRO A 44 54.41 -87.07 81.02
N GLU A 45 55.53 -87.79 80.99
CA GLU A 45 56.59 -87.66 82.00
C GLU A 45 57.58 -86.51 81.75
N VAL A 46 57.42 -85.75 80.65
CA VAL A 46 58.29 -84.58 80.35
C VAL A 46 58.33 -83.60 81.52
N SER A 47 59.54 -83.25 81.98
CA SER A 47 59.76 -82.39 83.14
C SER A 47 59.35 -80.93 82.88
N PRO A 48 58.79 -80.19 83.86
CA PRO A 48 58.33 -78.81 83.66
C PRO A 48 59.40 -77.82 83.19
N CYS A 49 60.69 -78.03 83.52
CA CYS A 49 61.77 -77.17 83.02
C CYS A 49 62.03 -77.36 81.51
N VAL A 50 61.80 -78.56 80.97
CA VAL A 50 61.89 -78.83 79.54
C VAL A 50 60.72 -78.19 78.80
N LEU A 51 59.52 -78.23 79.36
CA LEU A 51 58.34 -77.55 78.81
C LEU A 51 58.49 -76.02 78.84
N ASP A 52 59.07 -75.45 79.89
CA ASP A 52 59.37 -74.02 80.02
C ASP A 52 60.40 -73.54 78.96
N VAL A 53 61.51 -74.25 78.80
CA VAL A 53 62.51 -73.92 77.76
C VAL A 53 61.94 -74.11 76.35
N LEU A 54 61.09 -75.12 76.14
CA LEU A 54 60.41 -75.36 74.88
C LEU A 54 59.43 -74.24 74.52
N SER A 55 58.58 -73.83 75.48
CA SER A 55 57.68 -72.67 75.38
C SER A 55 58.44 -71.40 74.98
N LYS A 56 59.50 -71.06 75.74
CA LYS A 56 60.36 -69.89 75.49
C LYS A 56 61.08 -69.96 74.15
N THR A 57 61.44 -71.16 73.67
CA THR A 57 62.11 -71.30 72.37
C THR A 57 61.13 -71.19 71.21
N VAL A 58 59.96 -71.81 71.31
CA VAL A 58 58.92 -71.76 70.27
C VAL A 58 58.34 -70.34 70.12
N SER A 59 58.07 -69.65 71.23
CA SER A 59 57.60 -68.25 71.21
C SER A 59 58.66 -67.25 70.70
N ALA A 60 59.96 -67.46 71.00
CA ALA A 60 61.02 -66.55 70.60
C ALA A 60 61.60 -66.80 69.18
N GLN A 61 61.40 -67.97 68.58
CA GLN A 61 62.05 -68.37 67.33
C GLN A 61 61.03 -68.92 66.31
N ALA A 62 60.54 -68.03 65.44
CA ALA A 62 59.51 -68.35 64.46
C ALA A 62 59.92 -69.41 63.41
N ASP A 63 61.23 -69.55 63.13
CA ASP A 63 61.77 -70.62 62.29
C ASP A 63 61.70 -71.99 62.99
N VAL A 64 61.91 -72.03 64.31
CA VAL A 64 61.69 -73.21 65.15
C VAL A 64 60.20 -73.53 65.20
N ALA A 65 59.35 -72.54 65.49
CA ALA A 65 57.90 -72.72 65.58
C ALA A 65 57.30 -73.27 64.28
N GLY A 66 57.51 -72.58 63.14
CA GLY A 66 57.00 -73.03 61.85
C GLY A 66 57.57 -74.38 61.40
N SER A 67 58.74 -74.79 61.91
CA SER A 67 59.32 -76.10 61.61
C SER A 67 58.80 -77.23 62.51
N PHE A 68 58.46 -76.94 63.78
CA PHE A 68 57.69 -77.85 64.62
C PHE A 68 56.30 -78.09 64.03
N LEU A 69 55.59 -77.02 63.65
CA LEU A 69 54.24 -77.11 63.09
C LEU A 69 54.19 -78.00 61.84
N ARG A 70 55.15 -77.82 60.92
CA ARG A 70 55.30 -78.69 59.73
C ARG A 70 55.63 -80.14 60.05
N ASP A 71 56.48 -80.41 61.05
CA ASP A 71 56.82 -81.78 61.45
C ASP A 71 55.64 -82.47 62.15
N ILE A 72 54.84 -81.73 62.93
CA ILE A 72 53.60 -82.21 63.57
C ILE A 72 52.57 -82.61 62.51
N ASP A 73 52.30 -81.74 61.55
CA ASP A 73 51.38 -81.99 60.43
C ASP A 73 51.81 -83.22 59.61
N SER A 74 53.09 -83.29 59.23
CA SER A 74 53.66 -84.38 58.41
C SER A 74 53.64 -85.75 59.11
N ASP A 75 53.91 -85.79 60.41
CA ASP A 75 54.01 -87.03 61.19
C ASP A 75 52.64 -87.71 61.36
N SER A 76 51.56 -86.91 61.38
CA SER A 76 50.19 -87.43 61.38
C SER A 76 49.77 -88.17 60.10
N GLU A 77 50.62 -88.20 59.05
CA GLU A 77 50.39 -89.00 57.83
C GLU A 77 51.00 -90.42 57.90
N MET A 78 51.93 -90.69 58.81
CA MET A 78 52.73 -91.93 58.78
C MET A 78 52.15 -93.08 59.63
N ASP A 79 51.44 -92.77 60.72
CA ASP A 79 51.10 -93.76 61.76
C ASP A 79 49.85 -94.62 61.46
N ILE A 80 49.19 -94.40 60.32
CA ILE A 80 47.94 -95.06 59.90
C ILE A 80 48.05 -96.61 59.90
N ASN A 81 49.25 -97.15 59.70
CA ASN A 81 49.50 -98.59 59.59
C ASN A 81 49.78 -99.33 60.91
N CYS A 82 49.84 -98.65 62.06
CA CYS A 82 50.24 -99.27 63.34
C CYS A 82 49.13 -99.37 64.41
N LEU A 83 47.94 -98.78 64.19
CA LEU A 83 46.86 -98.71 65.20
C LEU A 83 45.54 -99.37 64.76
N THR A 84 45.58 -100.36 63.85
CA THR A 84 44.39 -101.11 63.40
C THR A 84 43.87 -102.14 64.43
N THR A 85 44.06 -101.90 65.72
CA THR A 85 43.57 -102.75 66.82
C THR A 85 42.47 -102.01 67.56
N HIS A 86 41.23 -102.44 67.35
CA HIS A 86 39.99 -101.86 67.88
C HIS A 86 40.07 -101.22 69.28
N CYS A 87 39.80 -99.92 69.36
CA CYS A 87 39.18 -99.31 70.53
C CYS A 87 37.73 -98.97 70.17
N GLY A 88 36.82 -99.93 70.39
CA GLY A 88 35.39 -99.76 70.12
C GLY A 88 34.61 -99.33 71.35
N CYS A 89 33.50 -98.63 71.11
CA CYS A 89 32.42 -98.30 72.05
C CYS A 89 32.76 -97.37 73.24
N PHE A 90 32.10 -96.22 73.27
CA PHE A 90 31.15 -95.96 74.35
C PHE A 90 29.76 -95.78 73.74
N GLY A 91 28.81 -96.55 74.24
CA GLY A 91 27.41 -96.60 73.84
C GLY A 91 26.73 -97.64 74.73
N ASP A 92 25.72 -97.22 75.49
CA ASP A 92 25.29 -97.95 76.69
C ASP A 92 24.75 -99.35 76.41
N THR A 93 25.29 -100.33 77.15
CA THR A 93 24.56 -101.49 77.65
C THR A 93 25.24 -101.94 78.95
N GLU A 94 24.46 -102.29 79.97
CA GLU A 94 24.95 -102.56 81.32
C GLU A 94 25.72 -103.90 81.49
N ASP A 95 26.45 -103.96 82.62
CA ASP A 95 26.90 -105.14 83.37
C ASP A 95 28.17 -105.89 82.91
N GLY A 96 28.89 -106.48 83.89
CA GLY A 96 30.04 -107.37 83.70
C GLY A 96 31.37 -106.93 84.33
N LEU A 97 31.57 -107.22 85.64
CA LEU A 97 32.89 -107.17 86.27
C LEU A 97 33.85 -108.24 85.69
N SER A 98 35.10 -107.89 85.40
CA SER A 98 36.20 -108.87 85.28
C SER A 98 37.59 -108.26 85.54
N ASN A 99 38.53 -109.07 86.04
CA ASN A 99 39.87 -108.63 86.46
C ASN A 99 40.87 -108.59 85.29
N GLY A 100 41.72 -107.55 85.24
CA GLY A 100 42.71 -107.34 84.17
C GLY A 100 44.04 -106.73 84.63
N VAL A 101 44.55 -107.13 85.80
CA VAL A 101 45.73 -106.52 86.46
C VAL A 101 47.05 -106.90 85.77
N HIS A 102 47.30 -106.34 84.58
CA HIS A 102 48.65 -105.99 84.11
C HIS A 102 48.72 -105.06 82.88
N VAL A 103 47.63 -104.93 82.09
CA VAL A 103 47.66 -104.26 80.77
C VAL A 103 47.58 -102.73 80.85
N GLY A 104 47.04 -102.17 81.94
CA GLY A 104 46.65 -100.76 82.02
C GLY A 104 47.78 -99.73 81.80
N ASN A 105 49.04 -100.08 82.04
CA ASN A 105 50.13 -99.09 81.99
C ASN A 105 50.57 -98.75 80.56
N GLU A 106 50.79 -99.75 79.69
CA GLU A 106 51.22 -99.50 78.30
C GLU A 106 50.16 -98.75 77.48
N GLN A 107 48.88 -98.94 77.80
CA GLN A 107 47.77 -98.27 77.13
C GLN A 107 47.69 -96.77 77.50
N VAL A 108 48.00 -96.42 78.76
CA VAL A 108 48.13 -95.02 79.23
C VAL A 108 49.38 -94.37 78.64
N PHE A 109 50.54 -95.04 78.70
CA PHE A 109 51.78 -94.54 78.08
C PHE A 109 51.64 -94.33 76.56
N SER A 110 50.86 -95.16 75.87
CA SER A 110 50.62 -95.01 74.43
C SER A 110 49.69 -93.85 74.09
N ARG A 111 48.62 -93.62 74.87
CA ARG A 111 47.75 -92.43 74.73
C ARG A 111 48.51 -91.12 75.02
N GLY A 112 49.42 -91.12 76.01
CA GLY A 112 50.13 -89.91 76.43
C GLY A 112 51.22 -89.39 75.49
N ARG A 113 51.59 -90.12 74.42
CA ARG A 113 52.73 -89.78 73.54
C ARG A 113 52.62 -88.41 72.89
N GLN A 114 51.41 -87.95 72.56
CA GLN A 114 51.17 -86.67 71.88
C GLN A 114 50.93 -85.49 72.81
N MET A 115 51.00 -85.66 74.15
CA MET A 115 50.83 -84.54 75.08
C MET A 115 51.76 -83.38 74.75
N SER A 116 53.02 -83.68 74.40
CA SER A 116 54.01 -82.69 74.00
C SER A 116 53.66 -81.98 72.68
N ASP A 117 53.16 -82.69 71.66
CA ASP A 117 52.66 -82.08 70.42
C ASP A 117 51.50 -81.11 70.72
N VAL A 118 50.51 -81.56 71.49
CA VAL A 118 49.32 -80.76 71.87
C VAL A 118 49.72 -79.54 72.71
N TYR A 119 50.64 -79.70 73.66
CA TYR A 119 51.20 -78.60 74.47
C TYR A 119 51.89 -77.55 73.58
N ILE A 120 52.70 -77.99 72.60
CA ILE A 120 53.39 -77.11 71.65
C ILE A 120 52.36 -76.37 70.77
N LEU A 121 51.33 -77.06 70.25
CA LEU A 121 50.30 -76.42 69.44
C LEU A 121 49.52 -75.37 70.24
N ILE A 122 49.12 -75.65 71.49
CA ILE A 122 48.44 -74.64 72.34
C ILE A 122 49.36 -73.43 72.59
N GLU A 123 50.66 -73.65 72.79
CA GLU A 123 51.63 -72.55 72.91
C GLU A 123 51.75 -71.73 71.62
N MET A 124 51.73 -72.38 70.45
CA MET A 124 51.79 -71.71 69.15
C MET A 124 50.54 -70.87 68.84
N MET A 125 49.38 -71.19 69.40
CA MET A 125 48.18 -70.37 69.23
C MET A 125 48.36 -68.94 69.75
N TYR A 126 49.16 -68.75 70.81
CA TYR A 126 49.48 -67.42 71.34
C TYR A 126 50.46 -66.62 70.46
N ILE A 127 51.07 -67.23 69.44
CA ILE A 127 51.99 -66.54 68.52
C ILE A 127 51.16 -65.82 67.44
N PRO A 128 51.20 -64.47 67.35
CA PRO A 128 50.42 -63.72 66.38
C PRO A 128 50.76 -64.13 64.94
N GLY A 129 49.75 -64.56 64.19
CA GLY A 129 49.92 -65.00 62.80
C GLY A 129 50.34 -66.47 62.62
N LEU A 130 50.22 -67.32 63.65
CA LEU A 130 50.23 -68.80 63.49
C LEU A 130 48.90 -69.47 63.84
N PHE A 131 47.94 -68.75 64.43
CA PHE A 131 46.70 -69.34 64.94
C PHE A 131 45.91 -70.14 63.89
N VAL A 132 45.74 -69.60 62.67
CA VAL A 132 44.95 -70.27 61.62
C VAL A 132 45.63 -71.56 61.16
N GLU A 133 46.94 -71.53 60.94
CA GLU A 133 47.73 -72.70 60.56
C GLU A 133 47.77 -73.75 61.67
N VAL A 134 47.84 -73.34 62.94
CA VAL A 134 47.79 -74.22 64.11
C VAL A 134 46.42 -74.88 64.24
N SER A 135 45.32 -74.12 64.11
CA SER A 135 43.96 -74.64 64.14
C SER A 135 43.72 -75.66 63.01
N GLN A 136 44.24 -75.42 61.80
CA GLN A 136 44.15 -76.40 60.70
C GLN A 136 44.98 -77.67 60.95
N VAL A 137 46.13 -77.59 61.63
CA VAL A 137 46.90 -78.78 62.02
C VAL A 137 46.21 -79.54 63.16
N PHE A 138 45.59 -78.85 64.11
CA PHE A 138 44.72 -79.45 65.12
C PHE A 138 43.53 -80.18 64.47
N GLU A 139 42.81 -79.52 63.56
CA GLU A 139 41.68 -80.09 62.81
C GLU A 139 42.11 -81.35 62.06
N ARG A 140 43.17 -81.29 61.25
CA ARG A 140 43.69 -82.46 60.51
C ARG A 140 44.07 -83.61 61.43
N ALA A 141 44.70 -83.33 62.57
CA ALA A 141 45.08 -84.35 63.54
C ALA A 141 43.86 -84.97 64.26
N VAL A 142 42.82 -84.19 64.55
CA VAL A 142 41.55 -84.71 65.11
C VAL A 142 40.78 -85.53 64.08
N SER A 143 40.64 -85.04 62.84
CA SER A 143 40.10 -85.82 61.70
C SER A 143 40.80 -87.16 61.52
N ARG A 144 42.12 -87.19 61.65
CA ARG A 144 42.94 -88.42 61.54
C ARG A 144 42.80 -89.36 62.75
N GLY A 145 42.13 -88.95 63.83
CA GLY A 145 42.03 -89.70 65.08
C GLY A 145 43.35 -89.73 65.87
N VAL A 146 44.24 -88.79 65.58
CA VAL A 146 45.59 -88.67 66.14
C VAL A 146 45.50 -87.94 67.49
N ILE A 147 44.87 -86.76 67.54
CA ILE A 147 44.59 -86.03 68.78
C ILE A 147 43.18 -86.37 69.30
N GLY A 148 43.06 -86.60 70.60
CA GLY A 148 41.79 -86.81 71.32
C GLY A 148 41.63 -85.85 72.50
N VAL A 149 40.39 -85.68 72.98
CA VAL A 149 40.03 -84.71 74.03
C VAL A 149 40.77 -84.98 75.35
N GLU A 150 41.08 -86.25 75.65
CA GLU A 150 41.79 -86.65 76.86
C GLU A 150 43.26 -86.19 76.85
N ILE A 151 43.87 -86.09 75.66
CA ILE A 151 45.24 -85.58 75.48
C ILE A 151 45.25 -84.05 75.66
N VAL A 152 44.23 -83.37 75.16
CA VAL A 152 44.01 -81.92 75.37
C VAL A 152 43.77 -81.61 76.84
N ALA A 153 42.94 -82.39 77.54
CA ALA A 153 42.74 -82.27 78.99
C ALA A 153 44.07 -82.40 79.76
N LEU A 154 44.87 -83.41 79.45
CA LEU A 154 46.15 -83.66 80.14
C LEU A 154 47.19 -82.57 79.82
N ALA A 155 47.23 -82.06 78.58
CA ALA A 155 48.07 -80.92 78.21
C ALA A 155 47.66 -79.63 78.93
N LEU A 156 46.35 -79.33 79.01
CA LEU A 156 45.85 -78.13 79.70
C LEU A 156 46.07 -78.20 81.21
N GLN A 157 45.83 -79.36 81.85
CA GLN A 157 46.20 -79.59 83.25
C GLN A 157 47.70 -79.36 83.49
N ARG A 158 48.56 -79.76 82.56
CA ARG A 158 50.02 -79.50 82.64
C ARG A 158 50.37 -78.03 82.47
N ARG A 159 49.75 -77.32 81.53
CA ARG A 159 49.93 -75.87 81.34
C ARG A 159 49.49 -75.09 82.59
N HIS A 160 48.32 -75.41 83.13
CA HIS A 160 47.78 -74.81 84.35
C HIS A 160 48.71 -75.04 85.56
N ALA A 161 49.13 -76.29 85.82
CA ALA A 161 50.06 -76.61 86.90
C ALA A 161 51.43 -75.94 86.76
N GLN A 162 51.93 -75.78 85.53
CA GLN A 162 53.19 -75.07 85.26
C GLN A 162 53.05 -73.56 85.46
N ARG A 163 51.96 -72.94 85.00
CA ARG A 163 51.67 -71.52 85.18
C ARG A 163 51.51 -71.16 86.67
N LEU A 164 50.82 -72.00 87.46
CA LEU A 164 50.79 -71.89 88.93
C LEU A 164 52.19 -71.95 89.56
N ARG A 165 53.08 -72.81 89.05
CA ARG A 165 54.48 -72.94 89.54
C ARG A 165 55.36 -71.73 89.15
N ILE A 166 55.15 -71.14 87.97
CA ILE A 166 55.85 -69.92 87.55
C ILE A 166 55.39 -68.73 88.41
N ASN A 167 54.07 -68.57 88.61
CA ASN A 167 53.48 -67.48 89.39
C ASN A 167 53.80 -67.55 90.90
N SER A 168 54.21 -68.71 91.42
CA SER A 168 54.67 -68.88 92.80
C SER A 168 56.21 -68.82 92.95
N GLY A 169 56.96 -68.85 91.84
CA GLY A 169 58.43 -68.81 91.85
C GLY A 169 59.05 -67.40 91.89
N SER A 170 58.25 -66.33 91.83
CA SER A 170 58.72 -64.95 91.72
C SER A 170 58.97 -64.23 93.07
N VAL A 171 59.06 -64.98 94.18
CA VAL A 171 59.07 -64.42 95.56
C VAL A 171 60.21 -64.97 96.45
N THR A 172 61.41 -65.16 95.87
CA THR A 172 62.71 -65.35 96.55
C THR A 172 63.83 -64.88 95.60
N ASP A 173 64.87 -64.14 95.96
CA ASP A 173 65.24 -63.48 97.23
C ASP A 173 65.91 -62.13 96.93
N ASP A 174 65.57 -61.05 97.66
CA ASP A 174 66.47 -59.90 97.83
C ASP A 174 66.18 -59.15 99.16
N PRO A 175 66.94 -59.41 100.25
CA PRO A 175 66.56 -59.03 101.61
C PRO A 175 67.03 -57.63 102.03
N GLN A 176 66.72 -56.56 101.26
CA GLN A 176 67.12 -55.20 101.67
C GLN A 176 66.27 -54.01 101.15
N ASN A 177 65.09 -53.76 101.74
CA ASN A 177 64.73 -52.44 102.33
C ASN A 177 63.37 -52.41 103.08
N ASN A 178 63.10 -51.29 103.77
CA ASN A 178 62.06 -51.15 104.80
C ASN A 178 60.61 -50.93 104.29
N PRO A 179 59.58 -51.32 105.08
CA PRO A 179 58.15 -51.19 104.71
C PRO A 179 57.51 -49.87 105.17
N VAL A 180 56.95 -49.09 104.24
CA VAL A 180 56.14 -47.88 104.54
C VAL A 180 54.99 -47.70 103.53
N THR A 181 53.85 -47.18 104.02
CA THR A 181 52.65 -46.71 103.29
C THR A 181 51.81 -47.75 102.53
N VAL A 182 50.65 -48.06 103.12
CA VAL A 182 49.47 -48.60 102.45
C VAL A 182 49.00 -47.64 101.35
N ASN A 183 48.72 -48.17 100.16
CA ASN A 183 47.82 -47.57 99.19
C ASN A 183 47.14 -48.68 98.37
N GLU A 184 45.81 -48.77 98.45
CA GLU A 184 45.04 -49.85 97.84
C GLU A 184 44.90 -49.66 96.32
N LYS A 185 45.88 -50.16 95.55
CA LYS A 185 45.72 -50.46 94.12
C LYS A 185 46.74 -51.45 93.53
N ALA A 186 47.09 -52.46 94.31
CA ALA A 186 47.69 -53.68 93.78
C ALA A 186 46.59 -54.55 93.15
N ASP A 187 46.17 -54.22 91.93
CA ASP A 187 45.46 -55.12 91.00
C ASP A 187 45.64 -54.64 89.55
N SER A 188 46.91 -54.54 89.16
CA SER A 188 47.35 -54.74 87.77
C SER A 188 48.41 -55.85 87.73
N LEU A 189 48.14 -56.92 88.49
CA LEU A 189 48.73 -58.22 88.21
C LEU A 189 48.44 -58.56 86.74
N SER A 190 49.43 -59.12 86.06
CA SER A 190 49.30 -59.53 84.66
C SER A 190 48.09 -60.43 84.50
N VAL A 191 47.13 -60.02 83.68
CA VAL A 191 45.98 -60.85 83.28
C VAL A 191 46.53 -62.21 82.84
N PRO A 192 46.13 -63.32 83.49
CA PRO A 192 46.55 -64.63 83.03
C PRO A 192 46.12 -64.79 81.58
N GLU A 193 47.05 -65.17 80.71
CA GLU A 193 46.76 -65.54 79.32
C GLU A 193 45.97 -66.85 79.32
N ASP A 194 44.70 -66.80 79.67
CA ASP A 194 43.92 -67.98 80.02
C ASP A 194 43.78 -68.93 78.84
N ASP A 195 44.18 -70.19 79.04
CA ASP A 195 44.00 -71.23 78.05
C ASP A 195 42.51 -71.45 77.71
N SER A 196 41.58 -71.06 78.60
CA SER A 196 40.13 -71.15 78.35
C SER A 196 39.70 -70.37 77.12
N VAL A 197 40.22 -69.15 76.94
CA VAL A 197 39.81 -68.25 75.87
C VAL A 197 40.34 -68.75 74.53
N ILE A 198 41.62 -69.11 74.47
CA ILE A 198 42.25 -69.50 73.20
C ILE A 198 41.80 -70.90 72.75
N VAL A 199 41.52 -71.81 73.69
CA VAL A 199 40.95 -73.14 73.38
C VAL A 199 39.46 -73.04 73.05
N LEU A 200 38.72 -72.07 73.61
CA LEU A 200 37.38 -71.74 73.16
C LEU A 200 37.39 -71.19 71.72
N THR A 201 38.31 -70.27 71.38
CA THR A 201 38.47 -69.80 69.98
C THR A 201 38.86 -70.92 69.03
N LEU A 202 39.75 -71.85 69.44
CA LEU A 202 40.05 -73.07 68.69
C LEU A 202 38.80 -73.94 68.47
N ALA A 203 37.98 -74.13 69.51
CA ALA A 203 36.72 -74.87 69.40
C ALA A 203 35.75 -74.20 68.42
N GLU A 204 35.67 -72.86 68.41
CA GLU A 204 34.80 -72.08 67.54
C GLU A 204 35.24 -72.10 66.06
N GLU A 205 36.55 -72.07 65.79
CA GLU A 205 37.07 -72.34 64.43
C GLU A 205 36.80 -73.79 64.01
N MET A 206 37.04 -74.77 64.90
CA MET A 206 36.81 -76.19 64.60
C MET A 206 35.32 -76.54 64.45
N SER A 207 34.39 -75.76 65.02
CA SER A 207 32.95 -75.86 64.76
C SER A 207 32.58 -75.64 63.29
N LEU A 208 33.42 -74.94 62.51
CA LEU A 208 33.20 -74.73 61.08
C LEU A 208 33.52 -75.97 60.23
N SER A 209 34.12 -77.01 60.83
CA SER A 209 34.46 -78.24 60.12
C SER A 209 33.24 -79.10 59.80
N ARG A 210 33.30 -79.77 58.64
CA ARG A 210 32.31 -80.77 58.18
C ARG A 210 32.71 -82.22 58.49
N ASP A 211 33.85 -82.46 59.14
CA ASP A 211 34.21 -83.81 59.58
C ASP A 211 33.45 -84.16 60.87
N PRO A 212 32.62 -85.22 60.89
CA PRO A 212 31.88 -85.61 62.10
C PRO A 212 32.80 -85.92 63.29
N ARG A 213 34.05 -86.35 63.06
CA ARG A 213 35.04 -86.58 64.14
C ARG A 213 35.48 -85.28 64.80
N VAL A 214 35.62 -84.21 64.01
CA VAL A 214 35.93 -82.87 64.52
C VAL A 214 34.72 -82.33 65.29
N GLN A 215 33.51 -82.53 64.78
CA GLN A 215 32.28 -82.13 65.47
C GLN A 215 32.05 -82.92 66.78
N ASP A 216 32.36 -84.22 66.82
CA ASP A 216 32.37 -85.05 68.03
C ASP A 216 33.41 -84.53 69.04
N PHE A 217 34.63 -84.27 68.58
CA PHE A 217 35.69 -83.70 69.40
C PHE A 217 35.34 -82.33 69.95
N VAL A 218 34.73 -81.43 69.16
CA VAL A 218 34.29 -80.10 69.59
C VAL A 218 33.21 -80.20 70.67
N ARG A 219 32.21 -81.09 70.51
CA ARG A 219 31.21 -81.37 71.56
C ARG A 219 31.88 -81.82 72.87
N MET A 220 32.84 -82.74 72.80
CA MET A 220 33.62 -83.18 73.97
C MET A 220 34.51 -82.06 74.55
N LEU A 221 35.09 -81.21 73.70
CA LEU A 221 35.95 -80.09 74.11
C LEU A 221 35.16 -79.00 74.84
N TYR A 222 33.93 -78.68 74.39
CA TYR A 222 33.03 -77.81 75.12
C TYR A 222 32.68 -78.38 76.50
N SER A 223 32.42 -79.69 76.62
CA SER A 223 32.20 -80.33 77.93
C SER A 223 33.47 -80.32 78.80
N LEU A 224 34.65 -80.50 78.22
CA LEU A 224 35.93 -80.38 78.94
C LEU A 224 36.16 -78.96 79.47
N LEU A 225 35.98 -77.93 78.63
CA LEU A 225 36.08 -76.54 79.04
C LEU A 225 35.07 -76.22 80.14
N PHE A 226 33.84 -76.70 80.03
CA PHE A 226 32.83 -76.51 81.06
C PHE A 226 33.24 -77.15 82.39
N LYS A 227 33.76 -78.39 82.37
CA LYS A 227 34.17 -79.14 83.57
C LYS A 227 35.47 -78.68 84.21
N MET A 228 36.41 -78.12 83.45
CA MET A 228 37.69 -77.60 84.00
C MET A 228 37.58 -76.19 84.56
N TYR A 229 36.65 -75.37 84.05
CA TYR A 229 36.46 -73.99 84.46
C TYR A 229 35.10 -73.84 85.15
N ASP A 230 35.12 -73.85 86.48
CA ASP A 230 33.92 -73.81 87.34
C ASP A 230 33.36 -72.40 87.56
N GLU A 231 34.08 -71.35 87.15
CA GLU A 231 33.62 -69.96 87.21
C GLU A 231 32.25 -69.75 86.52
N GLU A 232 31.24 -69.40 87.31
CA GLU A 232 29.87 -69.14 86.83
C GLU A 232 29.83 -68.04 85.75
N ASN A 233 30.71 -67.03 85.84
CA ASN A 233 30.86 -65.97 84.84
C ASN A 233 31.51 -66.45 83.53
N TYR A 234 32.34 -67.49 83.54
CA TYR A 234 32.86 -68.13 82.32
C TYR A 234 31.80 -69.05 81.71
N ARG A 235 31.26 -69.97 82.52
CA ARG A 235 30.19 -70.91 82.15
C ARG A 235 28.98 -70.19 81.55
N GLY A 236 28.53 -69.08 82.14
CA GLY A 236 27.42 -68.26 81.64
C GLY A 236 27.71 -67.55 80.32
N ARG A 237 28.96 -67.08 80.08
CA ARG A 237 29.37 -66.49 78.80
C ARG A 237 29.46 -67.54 77.68
N LEU A 238 30.02 -68.71 77.99
CA LEU A 238 30.13 -69.84 77.05
C LEU A 238 28.74 -70.34 76.61
N LEU A 239 27.81 -70.56 77.55
CA LEU A 239 26.43 -70.94 77.24
C LEU A 239 25.70 -69.86 76.46
N LYS A 240 25.89 -68.58 76.81
CA LYS A 240 25.30 -67.48 76.03
C LYS A 240 25.84 -67.44 74.61
N GLY A 241 27.15 -67.60 74.40
CA GLY A 241 27.75 -67.61 73.06
C GLY A 241 27.15 -68.70 72.16
N LEU A 242 26.96 -69.91 72.71
CA LEU A 242 26.27 -71.01 72.01
C LEU A 242 24.81 -70.66 71.69
N VAL A 243 24.05 -70.11 72.65
CA VAL A 243 22.64 -69.74 72.43
C VAL A 243 22.50 -68.60 71.43
N ASP A 244 23.33 -67.55 71.51
CA ASP A 244 23.32 -66.41 70.58
C ASP A 244 23.61 -66.87 69.14
N ARG A 245 24.47 -67.89 68.94
CA ARG A 245 24.71 -68.49 67.61
C ARG A 245 23.56 -69.40 67.15
N ALA A 246 23.14 -70.35 67.98
CA ALA A 246 22.04 -71.29 67.67
C ALA A 246 20.67 -70.62 67.47
N THR A 247 20.50 -69.38 67.94
CA THR A 247 19.30 -68.56 67.71
C THR A 247 19.50 -67.44 66.68
N SER A 248 20.69 -67.34 66.07
CA SER A 248 20.98 -66.32 65.05
C SER A 248 20.24 -66.58 63.73
N THR A 249 19.76 -65.52 63.09
CA THR A 249 19.00 -65.59 61.83
C THR A 249 19.90 -65.69 60.59
N ILE A 250 20.83 -66.65 60.59
CA ILE A 250 21.62 -67.03 59.41
C ILE A 250 20.79 -67.99 58.55
N GLU A 251 20.74 -67.76 57.24
CA GLU A 251 19.79 -68.42 56.31
C GLU A 251 20.00 -69.95 56.11
N ASN A 252 21.03 -70.53 56.74
CA ASN A 252 21.50 -71.91 56.55
C ASN A 252 20.74 -72.95 57.39
N CYS A 253 19.40 -72.87 57.41
CA CYS A 253 18.50 -73.76 58.16
C CYS A 253 18.43 -75.22 57.58
N ARG A 254 19.58 -75.81 57.22
CA ARG A 254 19.70 -77.10 56.49
C ARG A 254 20.98 -77.92 56.74
N GLU A 255 22.06 -77.33 57.28
CA GLU A 255 23.10 -78.13 57.92
C GLU A 255 22.77 -78.23 59.42
N ALA A 256 23.26 -79.27 60.09
CA ALA A 256 22.95 -79.47 61.51
C ALA A 256 23.55 -78.31 62.33
N ASP A 257 22.72 -77.69 63.18
CA ASP A 257 23.15 -76.63 64.07
C ASP A 257 24.03 -77.26 65.17
N LEU A 258 25.35 -77.20 64.94
CA LEU A 258 26.33 -77.78 65.84
C LEU A 258 26.31 -77.09 67.21
N ASP A 259 25.98 -75.80 67.29
CA ASP A 259 25.87 -75.09 68.57
C ASP A 259 24.66 -75.58 69.36
N LEU A 260 23.53 -75.88 68.70
CA LEU A 260 22.39 -76.55 69.33
C LEU A 260 22.72 -78.00 69.73
N ASP A 261 23.45 -78.76 68.92
CA ASP A 261 23.90 -80.12 69.29
C ASP A 261 24.92 -80.10 70.45
N ILE A 262 25.77 -79.08 70.55
CA ILE A 262 26.65 -78.82 71.71
C ILE A 262 25.81 -78.50 72.94
N LEU A 263 24.79 -77.63 72.84
CA LEU A 263 23.89 -77.33 73.95
C LEU A 263 23.13 -78.58 74.43
N ILE A 264 22.63 -79.41 73.51
CA ILE A 264 21.98 -80.69 73.82
C ILE A 264 22.97 -81.65 74.50
N PHE A 265 24.23 -81.70 74.07
CA PHE A 265 25.27 -82.53 74.68
C PHE A 265 25.61 -82.05 76.10
N LEU A 266 25.86 -80.75 76.29
CA LEU A 266 26.14 -80.14 77.59
C LEU A 266 25.00 -80.36 78.59
N VAL A 267 23.75 -80.23 78.15
CA VAL A 267 22.55 -80.45 79.00
C VAL A 267 22.33 -81.93 79.35
N ARG A 268 22.86 -82.88 78.56
CA ARG A 268 22.88 -84.31 78.93
C ARG A 268 23.96 -84.63 79.96
N GLU A 269 25.13 -84.01 79.83
CA GLU A 269 26.25 -84.18 80.75
C GLU A 269 26.01 -83.50 82.12
N GLU A 270 25.46 -82.29 82.12
CA GLU A 270 25.14 -81.51 83.33
C GLU A 270 23.67 -81.02 83.25
N ALA A 271 22.74 -81.81 83.79
CA ALA A 271 21.29 -81.57 83.69
C ALA A 271 20.82 -80.22 84.29
N GLU A 272 21.60 -79.63 85.20
CA GLU A 272 21.32 -78.30 85.78
C GLU A 272 21.34 -77.18 84.72
N LEU A 273 22.08 -77.38 83.62
CA LEU A 273 22.22 -76.41 82.52
C LEU A 273 20.95 -76.27 81.68
N ALA A 274 20.02 -77.22 81.77
CA ALA A 274 18.73 -77.16 81.06
C ALA A 274 17.97 -75.86 81.35
N ARG A 275 17.97 -75.40 82.60
CA ARG A 275 17.21 -74.22 83.01
C ARG A 275 17.86 -72.89 82.57
N PRO A 276 19.18 -72.66 82.75
CA PRO A 276 19.87 -71.51 82.14
C PRO A 276 19.66 -71.41 80.62
N VAL A 277 19.91 -72.50 79.87
CA VAL A 277 19.80 -72.51 78.41
C VAL A 277 18.38 -72.20 77.94
N LEU A 278 17.37 -72.86 78.52
CA LEU A 278 15.97 -72.59 78.18
C LEU A 278 15.49 -71.19 78.58
N CYS A 279 16.09 -70.56 79.60
CA CYS A 279 15.82 -69.15 79.90
C CYS A 279 16.40 -68.22 78.82
N MET A 280 17.67 -68.39 78.44
CA MET A 280 18.31 -67.59 77.40
C MET A 280 17.58 -67.73 76.04
N MET A 281 17.25 -68.96 75.63
CA MET A 281 16.49 -69.20 74.40
C MET A 281 15.09 -68.57 74.44
N ARG A 282 14.42 -68.57 75.60
CA ARG A 282 13.12 -67.90 75.78
C ARG A 282 13.26 -66.38 75.66
N GLU A 283 14.29 -65.78 76.25
CA GLU A 283 14.55 -64.34 76.18
C GLU A 283 14.80 -63.87 74.73
N VAL A 284 15.55 -64.63 73.93
CA VAL A 284 15.71 -64.34 72.48
C VAL A 284 14.38 -64.49 71.73
N ALA A 285 13.59 -65.53 72.01
CA ALA A 285 12.30 -65.74 71.37
C ALA A 285 11.25 -64.68 71.76
N GLU A 286 11.27 -64.20 73.01
CA GLU A 286 10.43 -63.10 73.49
C GLU A 286 10.79 -61.79 72.76
N LEU A 287 12.07 -61.47 72.63
CA LEU A 287 12.55 -60.29 71.89
C LEU A 287 12.17 -60.33 70.40
N ALA A 288 12.47 -61.43 69.71
CA ALA A 288 12.12 -61.60 68.29
C ALA A 288 10.60 -61.53 68.04
N ASN A 289 9.79 -61.96 69.02
CA ASN A 289 8.34 -61.84 68.95
C ASN A 289 7.83 -60.39 69.16
N VAL A 290 8.53 -59.57 69.95
CA VAL A 290 8.25 -58.13 70.09
C VAL A 290 8.55 -57.39 68.79
N ASP A 291 9.72 -57.64 68.18
CA ASP A 291 10.09 -57.02 66.90
C ASP A 291 9.12 -57.40 65.77
N ARG A 292 8.75 -58.69 65.70
CA ARG A 292 7.71 -59.19 64.78
C ARG A 292 6.36 -58.51 64.97
N ALA A 293 5.97 -58.23 66.22
CA ALA A 293 4.73 -57.51 66.50
C ALA A 293 4.80 -56.02 66.09
N ALA A 294 5.93 -55.36 66.34
CA ALA A 294 6.17 -53.98 65.89
C ALA A 294 6.12 -53.85 64.37
N LEU A 295 6.79 -54.75 63.64
CA LEU A 295 6.75 -54.82 62.17
C LEU A 295 5.34 -55.10 61.63
N TRP A 296 4.57 -55.99 62.28
CA TRP A 296 3.19 -56.27 61.89
C TRP A 296 2.28 -55.05 62.05
N HIS A 297 2.42 -54.29 63.14
CA HIS A 297 1.69 -53.04 63.34
C HIS A 297 2.09 -51.97 62.30
N GLN A 298 3.37 -51.81 61.97
CA GLN A 298 3.81 -50.90 60.91
C GLN A 298 3.21 -51.28 59.55
N LEU A 299 3.24 -52.57 59.19
CA LEU A 299 2.64 -53.07 57.95
C LEU A 299 1.14 -52.78 57.91
N SER A 300 0.41 -52.99 59.01
CA SER A 300 -1.04 -52.75 59.08
C SER A 300 -1.39 -51.26 58.91
N VAL A 301 -0.54 -50.34 59.42
CA VAL A 301 -0.70 -48.89 59.23
C VAL A 301 -0.46 -48.49 57.77
N ILE A 302 0.59 -49.03 57.13
CA ILE A 302 0.93 -48.76 55.73
C ILE A 302 -0.15 -49.34 54.79
N GLU A 303 -0.66 -50.54 55.10
CA GLU A 303 -1.75 -51.18 54.35
C GLU A 303 -3.04 -50.33 54.42
N ALA A 304 -3.43 -49.87 55.60
CA ALA A 304 -4.57 -48.98 55.78
C ALA A 304 -4.40 -47.64 55.02
N GLU A 305 -3.19 -47.06 55.00
CA GLU A 305 -2.90 -45.85 54.23
C GLU A 305 -2.95 -46.07 52.72
N ASN A 306 -2.46 -47.21 52.23
CA ASN A 306 -2.54 -47.56 50.82
C ASN A 306 -4.00 -47.77 50.37
N ILE A 307 -4.84 -48.39 51.22
CA ILE A 307 -6.28 -48.54 50.98
C ILE A 307 -6.94 -47.15 50.84
N ARG A 308 -6.75 -46.23 51.80
CA ARG A 308 -7.28 -44.85 51.68
C ARG A 308 -6.82 -44.18 50.38
N SER A 309 -5.54 -44.31 50.04
CA SER A 309 -4.95 -43.72 48.83
C SER A 309 -5.48 -44.36 47.54
N GLN A 310 -5.98 -45.60 47.58
CA GLN A 310 -6.64 -46.26 46.47
C GLN A 310 -8.10 -45.80 46.34
N GLU A 311 -8.81 -45.66 47.46
CA GLU A 311 -10.18 -45.12 47.52
C GLU A 311 -10.24 -43.67 47.02
N GLU A 312 -9.30 -42.83 47.43
CA GLU A 312 -9.15 -41.44 47.00
C GLU A 312 -8.97 -41.34 45.47
N ARG A 313 -7.99 -42.07 44.91
CA ARG A 313 -7.77 -42.13 43.45
C ARG A 313 -9.00 -42.67 42.70
N GLN A 314 -9.73 -43.62 43.28
CA GLN A 314 -10.96 -44.15 42.68
C GLN A 314 -12.09 -43.11 42.68
N ALA A 315 -12.18 -42.26 43.70
CA ALA A 315 -13.10 -41.11 43.74
C ALA A 315 -12.70 -40.02 42.72
N GLU A 316 -11.40 -39.71 42.58
CA GLU A 316 -10.88 -38.82 41.54
C GLU A 316 -11.23 -39.33 40.13
N ILE A 317 -10.94 -40.60 39.83
CA ILE A 317 -11.26 -41.24 38.54
C ILE A 317 -12.76 -41.17 38.25
N SER A 318 -13.61 -41.41 39.27
CA SER A 318 -15.07 -41.31 39.14
C SER A 318 -15.53 -39.87 38.87
N THR A 319 -14.86 -38.89 39.47
CA THR A 319 -15.11 -37.46 39.26
C THR A 319 -14.73 -37.05 37.84
N PHE A 320 -13.50 -37.35 37.39
CA PHE A 320 -13.03 -37.09 36.02
C PHE A 320 -13.87 -37.80 34.95
N ALA A 321 -14.42 -38.98 35.24
CA ALA A 321 -15.36 -39.66 34.34
C ALA A 321 -16.66 -38.86 34.17
N SER A 322 -17.20 -38.28 35.25
CA SER A 322 -18.40 -37.43 35.21
C SER A 322 -18.17 -36.09 34.49
N GLU A 323 -17.01 -35.47 34.72
CA GLU A 323 -16.60 -34.25 34.01
C GLU A 323 -16.40 -34.51 32.52
N LYS A 324 -15.72 -35.59 32.15
CA LYS A 324 -15.53 -36.02 30.76
C LYS A 324 -16.85 -36.26 30.05
N ALA A 325 -17.81 -36.93 30.70
CA ALA A 325 -19.15 -37.12 30.15
C ALA A 325 -19.87 -35.77 29.92
N THR A 326 -19.78 -34.86 30.88
CA THR A 326 -20.36 -33.51 30.80
C THR A 326 -19.73 -32.68 29.67
N LEU A 327 -18.41 -32.76 29.48
CA LEU A 327 -17.69 -32.08 28.40
C LEU A 327 -18.02 -32.69 27.02
N LEU A 328 -18.17 -34.01 26.91
CA LEU A 328 -18.58 -34.68 25.67
C LEU A 328 -20.02 -34.31 25.27
N GLN A 329 -20.94 -34.18 26.22
CA GLN A 329 -22.28 -33.66 25.94
C GLN A 329 -22.21 -32.23 25.41
N ARG A 330 -21.50 -31.32 26.10
CA ARG A 330 -21.33 -29.92 25.67
C ARG A 330 -20.65 -29.79 24.30
N LEU A 331 -19.72 -30.67 23.96
CA LEU A 331 -19.12 -30.73 22.63
C LEU A 331 -20.18 -31.13 21.58
N THR A 332 -20.94 -32.20 21.83
CA THR A 332 -22.03 -32.67 20.96
C THR A 332 -23.08 -31.57 20.73
N ASP A 333 -23.47 -30.84 21.79
CA ASP A 333 -24.39 -29.71 21.71
C ASP A 333 -23.82 -28.57 20.85
N SER A 334 -22.50 -28.30 20.96
CA SER A 334 -21.78 -27.28 20.21
C SER A 334 -21.54 -27.67 18.74
N GLU A 335 -21.39 -28.96 18.44
CA GLU A 335 -21.36 -29.47 17.08
C GLU A 335 -22.75 -29.36 16.44
N ALA A 336 -23.81 -29.66 17.21
CA ALA A 336 -25.20 -29.49 16.76
C ALA A 336 -25.59 -28.03 16.53
N THR A 337 -25.15 -27.06 17.35
CA THR A 337 -25.37 -25.63 17.08
C THR A 337 -24.60 -25.17 15.85
N THR A 338 -23.33 -25.58 15.71
CA THR A 338 -22.50 -25.27 14.53
C THR A 338 -23.10 -25.85 13.25
N GLY A 339 -23.64 -27.07 13.29
CA GLY A 339 -24.35 -27.69 12.18
C GLY A 339 -25.59 -26.90 11.76
N ARG A 340 -26.40 -26.43 12.72
CA ARG A 340 -27.56 -25.56 12.44
C ARG A 340 -27.14 -24.25 11.80
N LEU A 341 -26.21 -23.50 12.41
CA LEU A 341 -25.72 -22.22 11.89
C LEU A 341 -25.11 -22.36 10.47
N LYS A 342 -24.43 -23.47 10.19
CA LYS A 342 -23.91 -23.77 8.84
C LYS A 342 -25.02 -24.03 7.82
N SER A 343 -26.11 -24.70 8.22
CA SER A 343 -27.28 -24.91 7.35
C SER A 343 -28.10 -23.62 7.12
N GLU A 344 -28.21 -22.78 8.15
CA GLU A 344 -28.86 -21.47 8.12
C GLU A 344 -28.10 -20.50 7.21
N LEU A 345 -26.78 -20.37 7.39
CA LEU A 345 -25.90 -19.59 6.49
C LEU A 345 -25.99 -20.07 5.04
N LYS A 346 -26.12 -21.38 4.80
CA LYS A 346 -26.31 -21.91 3.44
C LYS A 346 -27.68 -21.55 2.86
N ALA A 347 -28.74 -21.61 3.66
CA ALA A 347 -30.08 -21.18 3.24
C ALA A 347 -30.11 -19.67 2.92
N GLU A 348 -29.45 -18.83 3.72
CA GLU A 348 -29.30 -17.39 3.47
C GLU A 348 -28.46 -17.10 2.21
N MET A 349 -27.35 -17.80 1.98
CA MET A 349 -26.61 -17.69 0.72
C MET A 349 -27.47 -18.05 -0.50
N ASP A 350 -28.32 -19.07 -0.37
CA ASP A 350 -29.27 -19.48 -1.43
C ASP A 350 -30.51 -18.57 -1.51
N HIS A 351 -30.80 -17.76 -0.49
CA HIS A 351 -31.78 -16.67 -0.54
C HIS A 351 -31.21 -15.48 -1.31
N PHE A 352 -30.07 -14.96 -0.86
CA PHE A 352 -29.37 -13.85 -1.49
C PHE A 352 -29.00 -14.12 -2.96
N ALA A 353 -28.66 -15.37 -3.31
CA ALA A 353 -28.42 -15.77 -4.69
C ALA A 353 -29.69 -15.70 -5.57
N ARG A 354 -30.87 -15.95 -5.01
CA ARG A 354 -32.16 -15.80 -5.71
C ARG A 354 -32.54 -14.33 -5.85
N GLU A 355 -32.46 -13.55 -4.76
CA GLU A 355 -32.74 -12.10 -4.79
C GLU A 355 -31.82 -11.37 -5.77
N LYS A 356 -30.51 -11.69 -5.76
CA LYS A 356 -29.56 -11.12 -6.71
C LYS A 356 -29.90 -11.48 -8.16
N LYS A 357 -30.40 -12.69 -8.42
CA LYS A 357 -30.85 -13.10 -9.76
C LYS A 357 -32.09 -12.31 -10.17
N GLU A 358 -33.11 -12.25 -9.32
CA GLU A 358 -34.37 -11.53 -9.55
C GLU A 358 -34.13 -10.03 -9.78
N LEU A 359 -33.28 -9.39 -8.97
CA LEU A 359 -32.86 -8.01 -9.17
C LEU A 359 -32.08 -7.80 -10.48
N SER A 360 -31.28 -8.78 -10.91
CA SER A 360 -30.57 -8.72 -12.19
C SER A 360 -31.49 -8.91 -13.39
N GLU A 361 -32.53 -9.73 -13.26
CA GLU A 361 -33.57 -9.92 -14.28
C GLU A 361 -34.47 -8.67 -14.38
N HIS A 362 -34.84 -8.07 -13.24
CA HIS A 362 -35.58 -6.80 -13.19
C HIS A 362 -34.74 -5.62 -13.73
N LEU A 363 -33.43 -5.59 -13.47
CA LEU A 363 -32.54 -4.56 -14.02
C LEU A 363 -32.47 -4.67 -15.56
N LEU A 364 -32.26 -5.89 -16.09
CA LEU A 364 -32.26 -6.14 -17.53
C LEU A 364 -33.60 -5.78 -18.19
N GLU A 365 -34.73 -6.07 -17.54
CA GLU A 365 -36.05 -5.67 -18.02
C GLU A 365 -36.21 -4.13 -18.07
N VAL A 366 -35.71 -3.40 -17.07
CA VAL A 366 -35.71 -1.94 -17.08
C VAL A 366 -34.75 -1.38 -18.15
N GLU A 367 -33.59 -1.99 -18.36
CA GLU A 367 -32.67 -1.62 -19.45
C GLU A 367 -33.33 -1.82 -20.83
N ASN A 368 -34.02 -2.95 -21.05
CA ASN A 368 -34.79 -3.22 -22.27
C ASN A 368 -35.91 -2.18 -22.48
N GLN A 369 -36.65 -1.81 -21.43
CA GLN A 369 -37.69 -0.79 -21.49
C GLN A 369 -37.11 0.59 -21.82
N VAL A 370 -35.97 0.97 -21.21
CA VAL A 370 -35.27 2.23 -21.50
C VAL A 370 -34.74 2.28 -22.94
N GLU A 371 -34.16 1.19 -23.44
CA GLU A 371 -33.72 1.09 -24.84
C GLU A 371 -34.90 1.18 -25.81
N TRP A 372 -36.02 0.51 -25.51
CA TRP A 372 -37.26 0.63 -26.29
C TRP A 372 -37.80 2.06 -26.31
N PHE A 373 -37.89 2.72 -25.15
CA PHE A 373 -38.29 4.13 -25.09
C PHE A 373 -37.32 5.04 -25.84
N ARG A 374 -36.01 4.77 -25.84
CA ARG A 374 -35.06 5.56 -26.63
C ARG A 374 -35.31 5.37 -28.13
N LEU A 375 -35.49 4.13 -28.59
CA LEU A 375 -35.80 3.85 -30.00
C LEU A 375 -37.11 4.51 -30.46
N GLU A 376 -38.16 4.50 -29.62
CA GLU A 376 -39.43 5.19 -29.90
C GLU A 376 -39.25 6.73 -29.96
N LYS A 377 -38.39 7.31 -29.10
CA LYS A 377 -38.03 8.74 -29.20
C LYS A 377 -37.16 9.03 -30.42
N ASP A 378 -36.23 8.15 -30.78
CA ASP A 378 -35.35 8.29 -31.94
C ASP A 378 -36.16 8.24 -33.25
N ASP A 379 -37.20 7.39 -33.36
CA ASP A 379 -38.12 7.36 -34.50
C ASP A 379 -39.06 8.58 -34.54
N GLU A 380 -39.62 9.02 -33.41
CA GLU A 380 -40.35 10.30 -33.33
C GLU A 380 -39.48 11.47 -33.80
N ILE A 381 -38.22 11.54 -33.37
CA ILE A 381 -37.27 12.57 -33.77
C ILE A 381 -36.96 12.47 -35.27
N ALA A 382 -36.77 11.27 -35.82
CA ALA A 382 -36.56 11.06 -37.25
C ALA A 382 -37.78 11.54 -38.06
N LYS A 383 -38.99 11.17 -37.64
CA LYS A 383 -40.26 11.59 -38.23
C LYS A 383 -40.45 13.12 -38.17
N PHE A 384 -40.25 13.75 -37.01
CA PHE A 384 -40.33 15.20 -36.88
C PHE A 384 -39.25 15.93 -37.70
N SER A 385 -38.09 15.31 -37.91
CA SER A 385 -37.05 15.83 -38.82
C SER A 385 -37.51 15.83 -40.28
N VAL A 386 -38.19 14.76 -40.73
CA VAL A 386 -38.78 14.67 -42.08
C VAL A 386 -39.98 15.61 -42.24
N GLU A 387 -40.87 15.70 -41.24
CA GLU A 387 -41.97 16.68 -41.26
C GLU A 387 -41.45 18.12 -41.31
N LYS A 388 -40.38 18.41 -40.58
CA LYS A 388 -39.67 19.70 -40.62
C LYS A 388 -39.08 19.98 -42.00
N SER A 389 -38.41 19.03 -42.66
CA SER A 389 -37.87 19.27 -44.01
C SER A 389 -39.00 19.52 -45.02
N VAL A 390 -40.07 18.73 -44.98
CA VAL A 390 -41.25 18.93 -45.86
C VAL A 390 -41.93 20.29 -45.62
N LEU A 391 -42.01 20.75 -44.38
CA LEU A 391 -42.53 22.10 -44.07
C LEU A 391 -41.56 23.21 -44.51
N GLN A 392 -40.25 22.97 -44.41
CA GLN A 392 -39.21 23.89 -44.88
C GLN A 392 -39.20 24.00 -46.41
N ASP A 393 -39.36 22.90 -47.15
CA ASP A 393 -39.48 22.91 -48.62
C ASP A 393 -40.74 23.67 -49.05
N ARG A 394 -41.89 23.39 -48.42
CA ARG A 394 -43.15 24.12 -48.64
C ARG A 394 -43.04 25.63 -48.33
N LEU A 395 -42.19 26.02 -47.40
CA LEU A 395 -41.89 27.43 -47.12
C LEU A 395 -41.09 28.05 -48.28
N HIS A 396 -40.05 27.39 -48.78
CA HIS A 396 -39.29 27.86 -49.95
C HIS A 396 -40.18 27.98 -51.21
N ASP A 397 -41.08 27.03 -51.44
CA ASP A 397 -42.08 27.10 -52.52
C ASP A 397 -43.03 28.30 -52.36
N ALA A 398 -43.47 28.59 -51.13
CA ALA A 398 -44.32 29.75 -50.85
C ALA A 398 -43.56 31.08 -51.03
N GLU A 399 -42.29 31.15 -50.62
CA GLU A 399 -41.42 32.30 -50.87
C GLU A 399 -41.15 32.52 -52.36
N ALA A 400 -40.93 31.45 -53.12
CA ALA A 400 -40.80 31.49 -54.58
C ALA A 400 -42.09 32.01 -55.25
N GLN A 401 -43.26 31.54 -54.82
CA GLN A 401 -44.56 32.05 -55.27
C GLN A 401 -44.75 33.54 -54.92
N ILE A 402 -44.33 33.98 -53.73
CA ILE A 402 -44.36 35.39 -53.33
C ILE A 402 -43.41 36.25 -54.20
N LEU A 403 -42.23 35.73 -54.57
CA LEU A 403 -41.31 36.40 -55.51
C LEU A 403 -41.91 36.48 -56.92
N GLN A 404 -42.58 35.42 -57.38
CA GLN A 404 -43.28 35.39 -58.67
C GLN A 404 -44.45 36.40 -58.69
N LEU A 405 -45.27 36.45 -57.63
CA LEU A 405 -46.35 37.45 -57.48
C LEU A 405 -45.80 38.88 -57.39
N LYS A 406 -44.67 39.10 -56.70
CA LYS A 406 -43.95 40.39 -56.69
C LYS A 406 -43.44 40.78 -58.09
N SER A 407 -43.01 39.82 -58.93
CA SER A 407 -42.64 40.12 -60.32
C SER A 407 -43.85 40.51 -61.16
N ARG A 408 -44.91 39.70 -61.15
CA ARG A 408 -46.17 39.94 -61.87
C ARG A 408 -46.79 41.28 -61.51
N LYS A 409 -46.86 41.63 -60.23
CA LYS A 409 -47.37 42.94 -59.76
C LYS A 409 -46.54 44.12 -60.28
N ARG A 410 -45.21 43.97 -60.44
CA ARG A 410 -44.37 45.03 -61.04
C ARG A 410 -44.64 45.20 -62.53
N ASP A 411 -44.90 44.13 -63.26
CA ASP A 411 -45.17 44.20 -64.71
C ASP A 411 -46.61 44.63 -65.03
N GLU A 412 -47.59 44.25 -64.21
CA GLU A 412 -48.94 44.82 -64.23
C GLU A 412 -48.90 46.33 -63.91
N LEU A 413 -48.10 46.77 -62.94
CA LEU A 413 -47.90 48.20 -62.65
C LEU A 413 -47.25 48.96 -63.83
N LYS A 414 -46.25 48.37 -64.52
CA LYS A 414 -45.70 48.93 -65.77
C LYS A 414 -46.77 49.07 -66.86
N LYS A 415 -47.70 48.12 -66.98
CA LYS A 415 -48.81 48.16 -67.95
C LYS A 415 -49.79 49.29 -67.63
N VAL A 416 -50.22 49.42 -66.38
CA VAL A 416 -51.11 50.51 -65.91
C VAL A 416 -50.45 51.89 -66.11
N VAL A 417 -49.14 52.03 -65.89
CA VAL A 417 -48.42 53.30 -66.16
C VAL A 417 -48.40 53.63 -67.65
N LYS A 418 -48.22 52.64 -68.55
CA LYS A 418 -48.33 52.86 -70.01
C LYS A 418 -49.75 53.27 -70.43
N GLU A 419 -50.77 52.63 -69.87
CA GLU A 419 -52.18 52.93 -70.17
C GLU A 419 -52.60 54.31 -69.64
N LYS A 420 -52.15 54.70 -68.44
CA LYS A 420 -52.28 56.07 -67.92
C LYS A 420 -51.69 57.10 -68.89
N ASN A 421 -50.48 56.88 -69.38
CA ASN A 421 -49.81 57.83 -70.28
C ASN A 421 -50.51 57.92 -71.64
N ALA A 422 -51.04 56.81 -72.16
CA ALA A 422 -51.87 56.80 -73.36
C ALA A 422 -53.22 57.52 -73.18
N LEU A 423 -53.79 57.52 -71.97
CA LEU A 423 -54.99 58.31 -71.64
C LEU A 423 -54.66 59.80 -71.49
N ALA A 424 -53.51 60.16 -70.91
CA ALA A 424 -53.07 61.56 -70.79
C ALA A 424 -52.89 62.25 -72.16
N GLU A 425 -52.25 61.57 -73.13
CA GLU A 425 -52.14 62.11 -74.49
C GLU A 425 -53.49 62.17 -75.22
N ARG A 426 -54.44 61.27 -74.95
CA ARG A 426 -55.82 61.39 -75.48
C ARG A 426 -56.54 62.61 -74.90
N LEU A 427 -56.43 62.86 -73.59
CA LEU A 427 -57.02 64.02 -72.92
C LEU A 427 -56.49 65.33 -73.52
N LYS A 428 -55.17 65.46 -73.61
CA LYS A 428 -54.46 66.60 -74.21
C LYS A 428 -54.91 66.89 -75.66
N ASN A 429 -55.12 65.86 -76.48
CA ASN A 429 -55.63 66.01 -77.83
C ASN A 429 -57.12 66.42 -77.86
N ALA A 430 -57.95 65.92 -76.95
CA ALA A 430 -59.35 66.33 -76.82
C ALA A 430 -59.51 67.79 -76.36
N GLU A 431 -58.65 68.26 -75.45
CA GLU A 431 -58.62 69.66 -74.99
C GLU A 431 -58.14 70.60 -76.10
N ALA A 432 -57.14 70.19 -76.89
CA ALA A 432 -56.71 70.94 -78.07
C ALA A 432 -57.81 71.03 -79.14
N ALA A 433 -58.64 69.99 -79.31
CA ALA A 433 -59.80 70.03 -80.19
C ALA A 433 -60.89 70.97 -79.66
N ARG A 434 -61.22 70.91 -78.36
CA ARG A 434 -62.22 71.80 -77.73
C ARG A 434 -61.85 73.28 -77.92
N LYS A 435 -60.57 73.63 -77.74
CA LYS A 435 -60.10 75.01 -77.88
C LYS A 435 -60.29 75.58 -79.29
N ARG A 436 -60.17 74.76 -80.35
CA ARG A 436 -60.42 75.20 -81.74
C ARG A 436 -61.88 75.60 -81.96
N PHE A 437 -62.83 74.81 -81.43
CA PHE A 437 -64.26 75.13 -81.53
C PHE A 437 -64.63 76.41 -80.78
N ASP A 438 -64.04 76.68 -79.61
CA ASP A 438 -64.21 77.95 -78.89
C ASP A 438 -63.68 79.17 -79.69
N GLU A 439 -62.61 78.97 -80.49
CA GLU A 439 -62.01 79.99 -81.37
C GLU A 439 -62.76 80.15 -82.72
N GLU A 440 -63.68 79.24 -83.06
CA GLU A 440 -64.57 79.31 -84.22
C GLU A 440 -65.93 79.93 -83.85
N LEU A 441 -66.49 79.58 -82.69
CA LEU A 441 -67.67 80.24 -82.11
C LEU A 441 -67.47 81.75 -81.94
N LYS A 442 -66.27 82.18 -81.54
CA LYS A 442 -65.94 83.61 -81.42
C LYS A 442 -65.84 84.35 -82.76
N ARG A 443 -65.51 83.65 -83.86
CA ARG A 443 -65.56 84.23 -85.22
C ARG A 443 -67.01 84.37 -85.72
N TYR A 444 -67.84 83.35 -85.51
CA TYR A 444 -69.27 83.43 -85.85
C TYR A 444 -70.01 84.56 -85.10
N ALA A 445 -69.59 84.86 -83.86
CA ALA A 445 -70.17 85.95 -83.08
C ALA A 445 -69.86 87.35 -83.66
N THR A 446 -68.62 87.59 -84.13
CA THR A 446 -68.21 88.89 -84.69
C THR A 446 -68.65 89.08 -86.15
N GLU A 447 -68.72 88.00 -86.94
CA GLU A 447 -69.28 88.03 -88.30
C GLU A 447 -70.77 88.37 -88.30
N LYS A 448 -71.53 87.95 -87.26
CA LYS A 448 -72.97 88.24 -87.20
C LYS A 448 -73.29 89.70 -86.84
N VAL A 449 -72.48 90.35 -85.99
CA VAL A 449 -72.67 91.77 -85.62
C VAL A 449 -72.40 92.68 -86.83
N THR A 450 -71.24 92.52 -87.46
CA THR A 450 -70.83 93.30 -88.62
C THR A 450 -71.78 93.18 -89.82
N ARG A 451 -72.48 92.05 -89.96
CA ARG A 451 -73.47 91.83 -91.03
C ARG A 451 -74.79 92.59 -90.81
N GLU A 452 -75.18 92.88 -89.56
CA GLU A 452 -76.40 93.63 -89.25
C GLU A 452 -76.16 95.14 -89.30
N GLU A 453 -74.97 95.60 -88.89
CA GLU A 453 -74.52 96.98 -89.05
C GLU A 453 -74.49 97.40 -90.54
N VAL A 454 -74.02 96.51 -91.42
CA VAL A 454 -74.07 96.70 -92.88
C VAL A 454 -75.51 96.74 -93.41
N ARG A 455 -76.45 95.98 -92.84
CA ARG A 455 -77.86 96.01 -93.29
C ARG A 455 -78.51 97.36 -92.98
N GLN A 456 -78.32 97.87 -91.77
CA GLN A 456 -78.85 99.19 -91.39
C GLN A 456 -78.20 100.31 -92.20
N SER A 457 -76.88 100.21 -92.47
CA SER A 457 -76.16 101.19 -93.30
C SER A 457 -76.66 101.25 -94.75
N LEU A 458 -77.18 100.16 -95.34
CA LEU A 458 -77.75 100.20 -96.69
C LEU A 458 -79.14 100.86 -96.73
N GLU A 459 -79.98 100.65 -95.71
CA GLU A 459 -81.34 101.21 -95.68
C GLU A 459 -81.34 102.75 -95.54
N ASP A 460 -80.34 103.31 -94.86
CA ASP A 460 -80.16 104.77 -94.78
C ASP A 460 -79.42 105.36 -95.98
N GLU A 461 -78.51 104.60 -96.61
CA GLU A 461 -77.83 105.01 -97.85
C GLU A 461 -78.79 105.14 -99.03
N VAL A 462 -79.77 104.23 -99.18
CA VAL A 462 -80.81 104.31 -100.22
C VAL A 462 -81.68 105.56 -100.04
N ARG A 463 -82.02 105.93 -98.80
CA ARG A 463 -82.72 107.19 -98.48
C ARG A 463 -81.88 108.41 -98.86
N ARG A 464 -80.59 108.40 -98.50
CA ARG A 464 -79.64 109.48 -98.79
C ARG A 464 -79.48 109.69 -100.29
N LEU A 465 -79.20 108.63 -101.05
CA LEU A 465 -79.03 108.68 -102.50
C LEU A 465 -80.29 109.20 -103.22
N THR A 466 -81.49 108.82 -102.77
CA THR A 466 -82.75 109.31 -103.37
C THR A 466 -82.89 110.84 -103.24
N GLN A 467 -82.47 111.41 -102.11
CA GLN A 467 -82.47 112.87 -101.92
C GLN A 467 -81.30 113.56 -102.66
N THR A 468 -80.12 112.95 -102.66
CA THR A 468 -78.94 113.50 -103.35
C THR A 468 -79.12 113.56 -104.86
N VAL A 469 -79.77 112.58 -105.50
CA VAL A 469 -80.10 112.64 -106.94
C VAL A 469 -80.90 113.91 -107.27
N GLY A 470 -81.97 114.18 -106.52
CA GLY A 470 -82.79 115.40 -106.71
C GLY A 470 -82.04 116.71 -106.46
N GLN A 471 -81.02 116.71 -105.60
CA GLN A 471 -80.14 117.88 -105.41
C GLN A 471 -79.11 118.02 -106.54
N THR A 472 -78.55 116.93 -107.06
CA THR A 472 -77.64 116.98 -108.22
C THR A 472 -78.32 117.41 -109.52
N GLU A 473 -79.63 117.15 -109.69
CA GLU A 473 -80.41 117.76 -110.79
C GLU A 473 -80.64 119.27 -110.59
N GLY A 474 -80.69 119.74 -109.34
CA GLY A 474 -80.73 121.16 -108.99
C GLY A 474 -79.42 121.87 -109.32
N GLU A 475 -78.30 121.35 -108.81
CA GLU A 475 -76.96 121.90 -109.07
C GLU A 475 -76.58 121.83 -110.56
N LYS A 476 -77.04 120.80 -111.28
CA LYS A 476 -76.95 120.74 -112.75
C LYS A 476 -77.68 121.92 -113.40
N ARG A 477 -78.93 122.17 -113.00
CA ARG A 477 -79.75 123.27 -113.56
C ARG A 477 -79.19 124.65 -113.21
N GLU A 478 -78.65 124.82 -112.01
CA GLU A 478 -77.97 126.05 -111.60
C GLU A 478 -76.66 126.27 -112.38
N LYS A 479 -75.96 125.19 -112.76
CA LYS A 479 -74.83 125.26 -113.70
C LYS A 479 -75.25 125.49 -115.15
N GLU A 480 -76.38 124.96 -115.61
CA GLU A 480 -76.97 125.31 -116.91
C GLU A 480 -77.37 126.80 -116.93
N GLU A 481 -77.84 127.36 -115.81
CA GLU A 481 -78.10 128.79 -115.65
C GLU A 481 -76.82 129.63 -115.48
N GLN A 482 -75.73 129.07 -114.95
CA GLN A 482 -74.38 129.68 -115.04
C GLN A 482 -73.83 129.65 -116.47
N VAL A 483 -74.11 128.59 -117.25
CA VAL A 483 -73.80 128.56 -118.69
C VAL A 483 -74.57 129.64 -119.43
N ALA A 484 -75.88 129.80 -119.20
CA ALA A 484 -76.66 130.90 -119.77
C ALA A 484 -76.13 132.30 -119.37
N ARG A 485 -75.59 132.46 -118.15
CA ARG A 485 -74.90 133.69 -117.71
C ARG A 485 -73.53 133.89 -118.38
N CYS A 486 -72.84 132.82 -118.74
CA CYS A 486 -71.62 132.87 -119.55
C CYS A 486 -71.91 133.13 -121.03
N GLU A 487 -72.98 132.56 -121.59
CA GLU A 487 -73.44 132.80 -122.97
C GLU A 487 -73.82 134.27 -123.15
N ALA A 488 -74.63 134.85 -122.25
CA ALA A 488 -74.93 136.28 -122.28
C ALA A 488 -73.69 137.21 -122.11
N TYR A 489 -72.60 136.71 -121.51
CA TYR A 489 -71.31 137.40 -121.45
C TYR A 489 -70.50 137.26 -122.75
N ILE A 490 -70.60 136.10 -123.42
CA ILE A 490 -70.02 135.84 -124.75
C ILE A 490 -70.72 136.70 -125.81
N ASP A 491 -72.05 136.78 -125.82
CA ASP A 491 -72.83 137.67 -126.69
C ASP A 491 -72.37 139.14 -126.54
N GLY A 492 -72.17 139.58 -125.29
CA GLY A 492 -71.64 140.91 -124.94
C GLY A 492 -70.17 141.15 -125.31
N MET A 493 -69.44 140.09 -125.66
CA MET A 493 -68.08 140.13 -126.21
C MET A 493 -68.08 140.05 -127.74
N GLU A 494 -68.96 139.24 -128.36
CA GLU A 494 -69.14 139.20 -129.82
C GLU A 494 -69.68 140.52 -130.37
N ALA A 495 -70.60 141.19 -129.66
CA ALA A 495 -71.05 142.54 -130.01
C ALA A 495 -69.89 143.57 -130.06
N LYS A 496 -68.84 143.38 -129.25
CA LYS A 496 -67.62 144.20 -129.29
C LYS A 496 -66.66 143.75 -130.39
N LEU A 497 -66.61 142.44 -130.68
CA LEU A 497 -65.83 141.89 -131.78
C LEU A 497 -66.32 142.43 -133.13
N GLN A 498 -67.64 142.49 -133.34
CA GLN A 498 -68.26 143.09 -134.54
C GLN A 498 -67.85 144.57 -134.72
N ALA A 499 -67.82 145.36 -133.64
CA ALA A 499 -67.38 146.76 -133.69
C ALA A 499 -65.89 146.89 -134.08
N CYS A 500 -65.02 146.03 -133.55
CA CYS A 500 -63.59 146.01 -133.91
C CYS A 500 -63.35 145.53 -135.36
N GLN A 501 -64.13 144.58 -135.86
CA GLN A 501 -63.99 144.06 -137.23
C GLN A 501 -64.38 145.11 -138.29
N GLN A 502 -65.44 145.91 -138.04
CA GLN A 502 -65.81 147.03 -138.91
C GLN A 502 -64.71 148.12 -138.98
N TYR A 503 -64.01 148.35 -137.87
CA TYR A 503 -62.87 149.28 -137.83
C TYR A 503 -61.68 148.78 -138.67
N ILE A 504 -61.39 147.48 -138.65
CA ILE A 504 -60.25 146.88 -139.39
C ILE A 504 -60.48 146.88 -140.91
N HIS A 505 -61.65 146.47 -141.42
CA HIS A 505 -61.92 146.53 -142.87
C HIS A 505 -61.92 147.96 -143.43
N THR A 506 -62.23 148.97 -142.60
CA THR A 506 -62.13 150.39 -142.99
C THR A 506 -60.67 150.84 -143.16
N LEU A 507 -59.74 150.24 -142.41
CA LEU A 507 -58.29 150.45 -142.53
C LEU A 507 -57.70 149.75 -143.77
N GLU A 508 -58.16 148.54 -144.07
CA GLU A 508 -57.70 147.78 -145.25
C GLU A 508 -58.12 148.46 -146.57
N ALA A 509 -59.29 149.11 -146.61
CA ALA A 509 -59.76 149.85 -147.77
C ALA A 509 -58.84 151.02 -148.18
N SER A 510 -58.32 151.81 -147.22
CA SER A 510 -57.44 152.96 -147.53
C SER A 510 -56.00 152.56 -147.80
N PHE A 511 -55.53 151.43 -147.26
CA PHE A 511 -54.22 150.88 -147.63
C PHE A 511 -54.16 150.44 -149.11
N GLN A 512 -55.26 149.88 -149.62
CA GLN A 512 -55.37 149.47 -151.03
C GLN A 512 -55.34 150.68 -152.00
N GLU A 513 -55.88 151.82 -151.58
CA GLU A 513 -55.84 153.09 -152.34
C GLU A 513 -54.39 153.60 -152.49
N GLU A 514 -53.62 153.59 -151.41
CA GLU A 514 -52.22 154.07 -151.44
C GLU A 514 -51.29 153.08 -152.18
N MET A 515 -51.54 151.76 -152.11
CA MET A 515 -50.88 150.78 -153.00
C MET A 515 -51.13 151.08 -154.49
N SER A 516 -52.35 151.50 -154.84
CA SER A 516 -52.74 151.86 -156.21
C SER A 516 -52.01 153.11 -156.72
N ARG A 517 -51.44 153.92 -155.82
CA ARG A 517 -50.84 155.23 -156.09
C ARG A 517 -49.36 155.17 -156.48
N HIS A 518 -48.62 154.17 -155.99
CA HIS A 518 -47.17 154.04 -156.20
C HIS A 518 -46.77 153.17 -157.42
N ALA A 519 -47.71 152.46 -158.04
CA ALA A 519 -47.44 151.49 -159.10
C ALA A 519 -46.64 152.00 -160.32
N PRO A 520 -46.83 153.25 -160.83
CA PRO A 520 -46.14 153.73 -162.04
C PRO A 520 -44.61 153.75 -161.95
N LEU A 521 -44.04 153.83 -160.74
CA LEU A 521 -42.59 153.80 -160.51
C LEU A 521 -41.95 152.43 -160.84
N TYR A 522 -42.74 151.37 -160.93
CA TYR A 522 -42.28 149.99 -161.13
C TYR A 522 -42.66 149.41 -162.49
N GLY A 523 -43.08 150.25 -163.44
CA GLY A 523 -43.33 149.85 -164.83
C GLY A 523 -44.73 149.29 -165.12
N ALA A 524 -45.70 149.48 -164.23
CA ALA A 524 -47.10 149.09 -164.41
C ALA A 524 -48.04 150.31 -164.39
N GLY A 525 -49.01 150.37 -165.30
CA GLY A 525 -49.95 151.50 -165.42
C GLY A 525 -49.44 152.63 -166.33
N LEU A 526 -48.37 152.41 -167.10
CA LEU A 526 -47.78 153.42 -167.99
C LEU A 526 -48.67 153.75 -169.20
N GLU A 527 -49.62 152.87 -169.52
CA GLU A 527 -50.64 153.06 -170.55
C GLU A 527 -51.77 154.02 -170.15
N ALA A 528 -51.83 154.45 -168.87
CA ALA A 528 -52.80 155.42 -168.36
C ALA A 528 -52.23 156.85 -168.22
N LEU A 529 -50.92 157.04 -168.37
CA LEU A 529 -50.27 158.35 -168.30
C LEU A 529 -50.41 159.11 -169.62
N SER A 530 -50.53 160.44 -169.58
CA SER A 530 -50.42 161.22 -170.81
C SER A 530 -48.98 161.19 -171.34
N MET A 531 -48.80 161.34 -172.67
CA MET A 531 -47.47 161.42 -173.28
C MET A 531 -46.56 162.46 -172.61
N LYS A 532 -47.14 163.57 -172.10
CA LYS A 532 -46.40 164.63 -171.42
C LYS A 532 -45.87 164.23 -170.04
N GLU A 533 -46.61 163.38 -169.31
CA GLU A 533 -46.19 162.83 -168.02
C GLU A 533 -45.19 161.68 -168.21
N LEU A 534 -45.42 160.83 -169.22
CA LEU A 534 -44.51 159.77 -169.63
C LEU A 534 -43.15 160.33 -170.08
N GLU A 535 -43.16 161.42 -170.87
CA GLU A 535 -41.97 162.21 -171.23
C GLU A 535 -41.28 162.88 -170.03
N THR A 536 -41.97 163.07 -168.90
CA THR A 536 -41.41 163.72 -167.69
C THR A 536 -40.91 162.71 -166.64
N LEU A 537 -41.41 161.47 -166.67
CA LEU A 537 -40.77 160.32 -166.01
C LEU A 537 -39.50 159.88 -166.78
N SER A 538 -39.42 160.20 -168.08
CA SER A 538 -38.18 160.19 -168.84
C SER A 538 -37.14 161.16 -168.25
N ARG A 539 -35.88 161.04 -168.67
CA ARG A 539 -34.68 161.65 -168.05
C ARG A 539 -34.36 161.29 -166.59
N ILE A 540 -35.30 160.91 -165.73
CA ILE A 540 -34.93 160.27 -164.44
C ILE A 540 -34.10 159.01 -164.73
N HIS A 541 -34.53 158.21 -165.71
CA HIS A 541 -33.73 157.11 -166.25
C HIS A 541 -32.50 157.58 -167.05
N GLU A 542 -32.59 158.64 -167.87
CA GLU A 542 -31.56 158.98 -168.88
C GLU A 542 -30.39 159.85 -168.36
N ASP A 543 -30.63 160.72 -167.37
CA ASP A 543 -29.58 161.48 -166.67
C ASP A 543 -29.16 160.79 -165.36
N GLY A 544 -30.04 160.01 -164.72
CA GLY A 544 -29.66 159.04 -163.68
C GLY A 544 -28.63 158.02 -164.20
N LEU A 545 -28.76 157.62 -165.47
CA LEU A 545 -27.79 156.83 -166.24
C LEU A 545 -26.35 157.40 -166.21
N ARG A 546 -26.13 158.68 -165.86
CA ARG A 546 -24.80 159.29 -165.77
C ARG A 546 -24.14 159.21 -164.38
N GLN A 547 -24.89 159.02 -163.28
CA GLN A 547 -24.26 158.76 -161.96
C GLN A 547 -23.62 157.37 -161.86
N ILE A 548 -23.88 156.49 -162.83
CA ILE A 548 -23.21 155.20 -163.02
C ILE A 548 -21.70 155.33 -163.34
N HIS A 549 -21.17 156.54 -163.58
CA HIS A 549 -19.80 156.75 -164.06
C HIS A 549 -18.63 156.78 -163.01
N THR A 550 -18.73 156.60 -161.65
CA THR A 550 -17.62 157.06 -160.72
C THR A 550 -17.12 156.44 -159.34
N LEU A 551 -17.79 155.67 -158.44
CA LEU A 551 -17.54 155.81 -156.95
C LEU A 551 -16.93 154.68 -156.02
N GLN A 552 -15.87 155.04 -155.23
CA GLN A 552 -15.53 154.85 -153.76
C GLN A 552 -15.30 153.48 -152.99
N GLN A 553 -14.33 153.40 -152.03
CA GLN A 553 -14.01 152.26 -151.08
C GLN A 553 -13.07 152.56 -149.83
N GLN A 554 -12.91 151.59 -148.86
CA GLN A 554 -11.77 151.23 -147.90
C GLN A 554 -11.63 151.80 -146.41
N LYS A 555 -10.84 151.12 -145.49
CA LYS A 555 -10.88 151.23 -143.97
C LYS A 555 -9.80 150.42 -143.12
N GLY A 556 -9.23 150.90 -141.96
CA GLY A 556 -8.75 150.05 -140.79
C GLY A 556 -7.55 150.39 -139.79
N ALA A 557 -7.69 150.02 -138.48
CA ALA A 557 -6.75 149.52 -137.38
C ALA A 557 -5.50 150.28 -136.70
N ASN A 558 -5.24 150.09 -135.36
CA ASN A 558 -3.95 150.37 -134.58
C ASN A 558 -3.88 149.93 -133.04
N ASN A 559 -2.71 149.97 -132.31
CA ASN A 559 -2.42 149.68 -130.83
C ASN A 559 -0.90 150.01 -130.42
N PRO A 560 -0.19 149.79 -129.22
CA PRO A 560 -0.43 149.42 -127.77
C PRO A 560 0.45 150.20 -126.67
N LEU A 561 1.15 149.53 -125.68
CA LEU A 561 2.20 149.96 -124.62
C LEU A 561 1.74 150.18 -123.10
N VAL A 562 2.49 150.36 -121.95
CA VAL A 562 3.93 150.63 -121.48
C VAL A 562 4.35 150.16 -120.00
N THR A 563 5.10 150.88 -119.11
CA THR A 563 5.93 150.45 -117.90
C THR A 563 6.02 151.41 -116.63
N GLY A 564 6.52 150.98 -115.42
CA GLY A 564 7.48 151.80 -114.56
C GLY A 564 7.30 152.14 -113.01
N HIS A 565 8.45 152.29 -112.28
CA HIS A 565 8.84 153.24 -111.16
C HIS A 565 8.48 153.13 -109.62
N SER A 566 8.80 154.18 -108.80
CA SER A 566 9.22 154.17 -107.35
C SER A 566 8.90 155.46 -106.53
N LEU A 567 9.33 155.56 -105.23
CA LEU A 567 9.32 156.71 -104.23
C LEU A 567 8.14 156.79 -103.19
N PRO A 568 8.20 157.59 -102.08
CA PRO A 568 7.48 157.30 -100.80
C PRO A 568 6.43 158.32 -100.28
N ASN A 569 5.41 157.88 -99.50
CA ASN A 569 4.60 158.71 -98.56
C ASN A 569 3.63 157.92 -97.59
N SER A 570 3.10 158.60 -96.57
CA SER A 570 1.78 158.54 -95.86
C SER A 570 0.94 157.25 -95.48
N HIS A 571 0.23 157.37 -94.33
CA HIS A 571 -1.09 156.79 -93.89
C HIS A 571 -1.34 155.25 -93.75
N GLY A 572 -2.35 154.82 -92.94
CA GLY A 572 -2.93 153.44 -92.95
C GLY A 572 -3.75 152.99 -91.70
N LEU A 573 -4.81 152.17 -91.86
CA LEU A 573 -5.85 151.81 -90.85
C LEU A 573 -6.57 150.44 -91.08
N TYR A 574 -7.03 149.74 -90.01
CA TYR A 574 -8.20 148.80 -89.88
C TYR A 574 -8.34 147.60 -90.91
N THR A 575 -9.40 146.75 -91.04
CA THR A 575 -10.85 146.73 -90.60
C THR A 575 -11.48 145.29 -90.45
N THR A 576 -12.84 145.17 -90.47
CA THR A 576 -13.75 144.20 -89.78
C THR A 576 -14.49 143.12 -90.63
N VAL A 577 -15.58 142.49 -90.10
CA VAL A 577 -16.06 141.09 -90.34
C VAL A 577 -17.56 140.96 -90.77
N PRO A 578 -17.96 139.93 -91.59
CA PRO A 578 -19.35 139.68 -92.08
C PRO A 578 -20.23 138.67 -91.25
N PRO A 579 -21.54 138.41 -91.59
CA PRO A 579 -22.54 137.91 -90.61
C PRO A 579 -23.40 136.62 -90.89
N MET A 580 -23.97 136.08 -89.78
CA MET A 580 -25.23 135.27 -89.59
C MET A 580 -25.35 133.79 -90.09
N ALA A 581 -26.11 132.85 -89.49
CA ALA A 581 -26.95 132.73 -88.24
C ALA A 581 -27.15 131.21 -87.85
N ILE A 582 -27.02 130.69 -86.61
CA ILE A 582 -27.91 130.59 -85.39
C ILE A 582 -29.08 129.57 -85.50
N GLY A 583 -29.44 128.66 -84.55
CA GLY A 583 -29.01 128.19 -83.18
C GLY A 583 -29.94 126.98 -82.74
N LEU A 584 -29.78 126.09 -81.73
CA LEU A 584 -29.09 125.94 -80.41
C LEU A 584 -29.74 126.66 -79.19
N PRO A 585 -29.80 126.13 -77.93
CA PRO A 585 -29.14 124.96 -77.25
C PRO A 585 -30.17 123.87 -76.73
N SER A 586 -30.17 123.14 -75.57
CA SER A 586 -29.39 123.03 -74.29
C SER A 586 -29.68 121.72 -73.45
N PRO A 587 -28.90 121.32 -72.39
CA PRO A 587 -29.08 120.08 -71.56
C PRO A 587 -29.19 120.24 -70.00
N ILE A 588 -29.19 119.09 -69.24
CA ILE A 588 -29.04 118.86 -67.74
C ILE A 588 -30.33 118.64 -66.88
N ILE A 589 -30.41 117.56 -66.02
CA ILE A 589 -31.08 117.44 -64.66
C ILE A 589 -31.15 115.96 -64.08
N PRO A 590 -31.36 115.69 -62.74
CA PRO A 590 -31.27 114.35 -62.08
C PRO A 590 -32.50 113.90 -61.19
N ASN A 591 -32.29 112.96 -60.22
CA ASN A 591 -33.13 112.54 -59.06
C ASN A 591 -34.26 111.47 -59.20
N GLY A 592 -34.69 110.86 -58.07
CA GLY A 592 -35.86 109.95 -57.90
C GLY A 592 -35.96 109.28 -56.50
N VAL A 593 -37.18 109.00 -55.96
CA VAL A 593 -37.43 108.49 -54.56
C VAL A 593 -38.76 107.68 -54.42
N GLY A 594 -38.85 106.71 -53.48
CA GLY A 594 -40.10 106.04 -53.00
C GLY A 594 -40.04 104.49 -53.06
N ILE A 595 -40.34 103.62 -52.07
CA ILE A 595 -41.05 103.60 -50.75
C ILE A 595 -42.55 103.20 -50.78
N HIS A 596 -42.96 102.34 -49.82
CA HIS A 596 -44.31 101.78 -49.50
C HIS A 596 -44.84 100.63 -50.38
N GLY A 597 -45.67 99.67 -49.91
CA GLY A 597 -46.20 99.33 -48.56
C GLY A 597 -47.00 98.00 -48.67
N ASN A 598 -47.07 97.06 -47.71
CA ASN A 598 -47.51 97.06 -46.29
C ASN A 598 -48.87 96.30 -46.12
N GLY A 599 -49.00 95.45 -45.09
CA GLY A 599 -50.18 94.61 -44.76
C GLY A 599 -49.89 93.10 -44.85
N HIS A 600 -49.89 92.29 -43.79
CA HIS A 600 -51.00 91.83 -42.89
C HIS A 600 -52.09 91.03 -43.62
N VAL A 601 -52.64 89.91 -43.10
CA VAL A 601 -52.82 89.48 -41.69
C VAL A 601 -52.49 87.98 -41.46
N ASN A 602 -52.13 87.66 -40.21
CA ASN A 602 -52.14 86.40 -39.43
C ASN A 602 -53.12 85.29 -39.88
N GLY A 603 -52.92 84.01 -39.53
CA GLY A 603 -51.85 83.38 -38.72
C GLY A 603 -52.32 82.16 -37.91
N ALA A 604 -51.64 81.88 -36.79
CA ALA A 604 -51.92 80.84 -35.76
C ALA A 604 -51.86 79.36 -36.24
N VAL A 605 -50.95 78.48 -35.79
CA VAL A 605 -50.53 78.06 -34.43
C VAL A 605 -51.56 77.17 -33.71
N GLY A 606 -51.18 75.91 -33.43
CA GLY A 606 -51.85 75.05 -32.43
C GLY A 606 -51.81 73.54 -32.76
N PRO A 607 -51.11 72.69 -31.97
CA PRO A 607 -51.15 71.22 -32.11
C PRO A 607 -52.17 70.57 -31.15
N TRP A 608 -52.09 69.26 -30.91
CA TRP A 608 -51.90 68.60 -29.59
C TRP A 608 -52.25 67.08 -29.65
N PHE A 609 -51.21 66.25 -29.49
CA PHE A 609 -51.16 64.84 -29.01
C PHE A 609 -52.00 63.64 -29.57
N ASN A 610 -51.26 62.52 -29.62
CA ASN A 610 -51.57 61.07 -29.52
C ASN A 610 -52.69 60.67 -28.51
N PRO A 611 -53.15 59.39 -28.41
CA PRO A 611 -52.53 58.14 -28.94
C PRO A 611 -53.47 57.08 -29.59
N SER A 612 -52.87 56.12 -30.30
CA SER A 612 -52.89 54.66 -30.02
C SER A 612 -52.19 53.88 -31.12
#